data_AF-A0A8H3C1P7-F1
#
_entry.id   AF-A0A8H3C1P7-F1
#
_cell.length_a   1.000
_cell.length_b   1.000
_cell.length_c   1.000
_cell.angle_alpha   90.00
_cell.angle_beta   90.00
_cell.angle_gamma   90.00
#
_symmetry.space_group_name_H-M   'P 1'
#
loop_
_entity.id
_entity.type
_entity.pdbx_description
1 polymer ?
#
loop_
_entity_poly.entity_id
_entity_poly.type
_entity_poly.pdbx_seq_one_letter_code
_entity_poly.pdbx_strand_id
1 'polypeptide(L)' 'MKLLVSIVITFIMAMGISAAPRAITDPAPLGGECGTIVGIQCEEGLYCQLEDKNVADSAGTCIKKY' A
#
# COMPACT_ATOMS: atom_id res chain seq x y z
N MET A 1 42.83 0.25 1.69
CA MET A 1 41.68 0.90 1.00
C MET A 1 40.82 -0.07 0.20
N LYS A 2 41.39 -0.96 -0.64
CA LYS A 2 40.62 -1.97 -1.42
C LYS A 2 39.75 -2.92 -0.56
N LEU A 3 40.21 -3.34 0.62
CA LEU A 3 39.42 -4.18 1.54
C LEU A 3 38.18 -3.47 2.11
N LEU A 4 38.33 -2.20 2.52
CA LEU A 4 37.22 -1.41 3.08
C LEU A 4 36.13 -1.17 2.03
N VAL A 5 36.52 -0.87 0.79
CA VAL A 5 35.59 -0.70 -0.33
C VAL A 5 34.83 -2.00 -0.61
N SER A 6 35.51 -3.15 -0.56
CA SER A 6 34.86 -4.44 -0.77
C SER A 6 33.85 -4.79 0.33
N ILE A 7 34.15 -4.50 1.60
CA ILE A 7 33.24 -4.74 2.73
C ILE A 7 31.98 -3.87 2.62
N VAL A 8 32.14 -2.60 2.25
CA VAL A 8 31.01 -1.68 2.09
C VAL A 8 30.10 -2.14 0.94
N ILE A 9 30.66 -2.59 -0.18
CA ILE A 9 29.87 -3.09 -1.32
C ILE A 9 29.07 -4.36 -0.95
N THR A 10 29.65 -5.27 -0.17
CA THR A 10 28.95 -6.49 0.27
C THR A 10 27.80 -6.18 1.24
N PHE A 11 27.96 -5.19 2.11
CA PHE A 11 26.90 -4.78 3.04
C PHE A 11 25.68 -4.17 2.34
N ILE A 12 25.89 -3.42 1.25
CA ILE A 12 24.80 -2.79 0.49
C ILE A 12 23.94 -3.84 -0.23
N MET A 13 24.55 -4.94 -0.71
CA MET A 13 23.81 -6.02 -1.37
C MET A 13 23.07 -6.97 -0.40
N ALA A 14 23.50 -7.05 0.86
CA ALA A 14 22.86 -7.93 1.86
C ALA A 14 21.52 -7.37 2.39
N MET A 15 21.24 -6.08 2.19
CA MET A 15 19.94 -5.46 2.50
C MET A 15 18.97 -5.67 1.35
N GLY A 16 18.72 -6.95 1.01
CA GLY A 16 17.63 -7.34 0.12
C GLY A 16 16.30 -6.95 0.75
N ILE A 17 15.69 -5.87 0.27
CA ILE A 17 14.36 -5.44 0.69
C ILE A 17 13.36 -6.45 0.11
N SER A 18 12.99 -7.44 0.91
CA SER A 18 11.87 -8.34 0.61
C SER A 18 10.55 -7.57 0.79
N ALA A 19 10.21 -6.74 -0.19
CA ALA A 19 8.84 -6.30 -0.35
C ALA A 19 8.14 -7.40 -1.17
N ALA A 20 7.51 -8.35 -0.48
CA ALA A 20 6.63 -9.30 -1.16
C ALA A 20 5.52 -8.50 -1.86
N PRO A 21 5.25 -8.72 -3.17
CA PRO A 21 4.10 -8.11 -3.81
C PRO A 21 2.85 -8.69 -3.16
N ARG A 22 2.05 -7.87 -2.47
CA ARG A 22 0.66 -8.24 -2.14
C ARG A 22 -0.15 -8.15 -3.42
N ALA A 23 -0.15 -9.25 -4.18
CA ALA A 23 -0.98 -9.39 -5.37
C ALA A 23 -2.44 -9.68 -4.97
N ILE A 24 -3.36 -8.98 -5.61
CA ILE A 24 -4.82 -9.03 -5.49
C ILE A 24 -5.31 -8.56 -4.11
N THR A 25 -5.48 -7.25 -3.95
CA THR A 25 -6.31 -6.74 -2.84
C THR A 25 -7.73 -7.23 -3.08
N ASP A 26 -8.13 -8.24 -2.30
CA ASP A 26 -9.55 -8.54 -2.12
C ASP A 26 -10.30 -7.23 -1.85
N PRO A 27 -11.53 -7.06 -2.36
CA PRO A 27 -12.31 -5.88 -2.07
C PRO A 27 -12.42 -5.66 -0.56
N ALA A 28 -12.20 -4.43 -0.10
CA ALA A 28 -12.21 -4.08 1.30
C ALA A 28 -13.63 -4.23 1.88
N PRO A 29 -13.79 -4.92 3.03
CA PRO A 29 -15.09 -5.13 3.65
C PRO A 29 -15.62 -3.86 4.32
N LEU A 30 -16.85 -3.91 4.86
CA LEU A 30 -17.42 -2.81 5.64
C LEU A 30 -16.49 -2.39 6.79
N GLY A 31 -16.12 -1.10 6.82
CA GLY A 31 -15.16 -0.54 7.77
C GLY A 31 -13.69 -0.74 7.40
N GLY A 32 -13.39 -1.43 6.29
CA GLY A 32 -12.04 -1.58 5.76
C GLY A 32 -11.54 -0.31 5.05
N GLU A 33 -10.22 -0.19 4.94
CA GLU A 33 -9.58 0.91 4.20
C GLU A 33 -9.72 0.74 2.68
N CYS A 34 -9.96 1.85 1.99
CA CYS A 34 -10.13 1.91 0.54
C CYS A 34 -9.44 3.14 -0.07
N GLY A 35 -9.35 3.19 -1.39
CA GLY A 35 -8.63 4.26 -2.10
C GLY A 35 -7.13 4.02 -2.04
N THR A 36 -6.36 5.03 -1.60
CA THR A 36 -4.88 5.05 -1.62
C THR A 36 -4.31 4.97 -3.04
N ILE A 37 -2.99 5.06 -3.16
CA ILE A 37 -2.27 4.91 -4.44
C ILE A 37 -2.45 3.51 -5.07
N VAL A 38 -2.83 2.52 -4.26
CA VAL A 38 -3.07 1.14 -4.71
C VAL A 38 -4.45 0.99 -5.34
N GLY A 39 -5.38 1.93 -5.09
CA GLY A 39 -6.74 1.87 -5.64
C GLY A 39 -7.58 0.73 -5.06
N ILE A 40 -7.52 0.53 -3.75
CA ILE A 40 -8.28 -0.51 -3.04
C ILE A 40 -9.78 -0.23 -3.19
N GLN A 41 -10.51 -1.15 -3.81
CA GLN A 41 -11.95 -1.07 -4.00
C GLN A 41 -12.69 -1.70 -2.81
N CYS A 42 -13.91 -1.24 -2.52
CA CYS A 42 -14.76 -1.86 -1.50
C CYS A 42 -15.55 -3.04 -2.08
N GLU A 43 -16.03 -3.94 -1.21
CA GLU A 43 -17.01 -4.97 -1.57
C GLU A 43 -18.27 -4.38 -2.22
N GLU A 44 -18.99 -5.20 -3.00
CA GLU A 44 -20.21 -4.78 -3.68
C GLU A 44 -21.26 -4.24 -2.68
N GLY A 45 -21.92 -3.13 -3.06
CA GLY A 45 -22.90 -2.45 -2.21
C GLY A 45 -22.30 -1.48 -1.18
N LEU A 46 -20.98 -1.40 -1.09
CA LEU A 46 -20.27 -0.41 -0.29
C LEU A 46 -19.76 0.76 -1.15
N TYR A 47 -19.53 1.90 -0.50
CA TYR A 47 -18.92 3.09 -1.09
C TYR A 47 -17.68 3.49 -0.29
N CYS A 48 -16.61 3.89 -0.97
CA CYS A 48 -15.41 4.39 -0.34
C CYS A 48 -15.58 5.84 0.10
N GLN A 49 -15.75 6.07 1.40
CA GLN A 49 -15.78 7.40 1.98
C GLN A 49 -14.34 7.88 2.22
N LEU A 50 -13.80 8.63 1.26
CA LEU A 50 -12.49 9.29 1.38
C LEU A 50 -12.49 10.29 2.55
N GLU A 51 -11.39 10.31 3.29
CA GLU A 51 -11.16 11.26 4.39
C GLU A 51 -11.01 12.70 3.86
N ASP A 52 -10.23 12.88 2.79
CA ASP A 52 -10.12 14.15 2.06
C ASP A 52 -10.34 13.93 0.56
N LYS A 53 -11.31 14.65 -0.02
CA LYS A 53 -11.64 14.56 -1.44
C LYS A 53 -10.72 15.43 -2.33
N ASN A 54 -9.87 16.26 -1.73
CA ASN A 54 -8.98 17.18 -2.43
C ASN A 54 -7.54 16.67 -2.51
N VAL A 55 -7.23 15.57 -1.82
CA VAL A 55 -5.91 14.94 -1.82
C VAL A 55 -5.94 13.78 -2.81
N ALA A 56 -5.05 13.84 -3.80
CA ALA A 56 -4.82 12.70 -4.69
C ALA A 56 -4.38 11.48 -3.87
N ASP A 57 -4.87 10.30 -4.23
CA ASP A 57 -4.57 9.05 -3.53
C ASP A 57 -4.96 9.05 -2.05
N SER A 58 -5.97 9.84 -1.65
CA SER A 58 -6.50 9.79 -0.28
C SER A 58 -6.97 8.39 0.08
N ALA A 59 -6.72 8.01 1.33
CA ALA A 59 -7.37 6.86 1.94
C ALA A 59 -8.82 7.21 2.31
N GLY A 60 -9.61 6.17 2.55
CA GLY A 60 -10.98 6.27 3.00
C GLY A 60 -11.43 5.00 3.69
N THR A 61 -12.70 4.98 4.11
CA THR A 61 -13.32 3.81 4.74
C THR A 61 -14.52 3.34 3.93
N CYS A 62 -14.67 2.02 3.77
CA CYS A 62 -15.83 1.42 3.13
C CYS A 62 -17.07 1.50 4.01
N ILE A 63 -18.11 2.17 3.53
CA ILE A 63 -19.39 2.36 4.22
C ILE A 63 -20.56 1.85 3.38
N LYS A 64 -21.72 1.59 4.02
CA LYS A 64 -22.94 1.24 3.29
C LYS A 64 -23.40 2.41 2.43
N LYS A 65 -23.78 2.11 1.19
CA LYS A 65 -24.47 3.06 0.32
C LYS A 65 -25.92 3.21 0.81
N TYR A 66 -26.29 4.41 1.25
CA TYR A 66 -27.66 4.75 1.64
C TYR A 66 -28.51 5.10 0.41
#